data_AF-A0A084XWS9-F1
#
_entry.id   AF-A0A084XWS9-F1
#
_cell.length_a   1.000
_cell.length_b   1.000
_cell.length_c   1.000
_cell.angle_alpha   90.00
_cell.angle_beta   90.00
_cell.angle_gamma   90.00
#
_symmetry.space_group_name_H-M   'P 1'
#
loop_
_entity.id
_entity.type
_entity.pdbx_description
1 polymer ?
#
loop_
_entity_poly.entity_id
_entity_poly.type
_entity_poly.pdbx_seq_one_letter_code
_entity_poly.pdbx_strand_id
1 'polypeptide(L)'
;MSDLTHRDRELVALGAAMGSNCVPCIEFHIPESRKVGLSDPEIHAAIRHADKIRQVPARKTLQAALNMLPLAAGEVGNAGTSHGCGCAPENDAESAGRTNTAQPPDMMMGMMSKMMDTCGSQARPASAPNSAGKKPAVNPATSEGYGCS
;
A
#
# COMPACT_ATOMS: atom_id res chain seq x y z
N MET A 1 -0.13 26.87 7.67
CA MET A 1 -1.18 25.84 7.83
C MET A 1 -2.50 26.43 8.36
N SER A 2 -2.73 27.74 8.20
CA SER A 2 -3.94 28.40 8.70
C SER A 2 -5.17 28.10 7.83
N ASP A 3 -4.94 27.78 6.55
CA ASP A 3 -6.00 27.57 5.54
C ASP A 3 -6.56 26.13 5.53
N LEU A 4 -6.04 25.23 6.38
CA LEU A 4 -6.53 23.87 6.53
C LEU A 4 -7.62 23.81 7.60
N THR A 5 -8.68 23.02 7.34
CA THR A 5 -9.67 22.72 8.37
C THR A 5 -9.06 21.86 9.48
N HIS A 6 -9.72 21.75 10.63
CA HIS A 6 -9.28 20.82 11.68
C HIS A 6 -9.25 19.37 11.18
N ARG A 7 -10.22 18.99 10.33
CA ARG A 7 -10.27 17.67 9.69
C ARG A 7 -9.04 17.42 8.81
N ASP A 8 -8.65 18.41 8.01
CA ASP A 8 -7.47 18.31 7.14
C ASP A 8 -6.18 18.21 7.95
N ARG A 9 -6.08 18.97 9.04
CA ARG A 9 -4.92 18.92 9.94
C ARG A 9 -4.74 17.55 10.58
N GLU A 10 -5.82 16.89 11.01
CA GLU A 10 -5.72 15.55 11.57
C GLU A 10 -5.33 14.50 10.51
N LEU A 11 -5.79 14.63 9.25
CA LEU A 11 -5.29 13.78 8.16
C LEU A 11 -3.79 13.97 7.91
N VAL A 12 -3.31 15.21 7.93
CA VAL A 12 -1.87 15.52 7.81
C VAL A 12 -1.10 14.93 8.99
N ALA A 13 -1.64 15.05 10.21
CA ALA A 13 -1.02 14.52 11.42
C ALA A 13 -0.91 12.99 11.39
N LEU A 14 -1.95 12.26 10.96
CA LEU A 14 -1.89 10.81 10.74
C LEU A 14 -0.79 10.43 9.74
N GLY A 15 -0.69 11.16 8.63
CA GLY A 15 0.34 10.96 7.62
C GLY A 15 1.76 11.18 8.17
N ALA A 16 1.97 12.27 8.90
CA ALA A 16 3.26 12.62 9.52
C ALA A 16 3.66 11.62 10.61
N ALA A 17 2.72 11.22 11.47
CA ALA A 17 2.93 10.23 12.52
C ALA A 17 3.34 8.87 11.94
N MET A 18 2.64 8.41 10.88
CA MET A 18 3.04 7.20 10.14
C MET A 18 4.42 7.36 9.49
N GLY A 19 4.65 8.44 8.76
CA GLY A 19 5.91 8.68 8.03
C GLY A 19 7.14 8.73 8.93
N SER A 20 6.99 9.24 10.16
CA SER A 20 8.05 9.34 11.17
C SER A 20 8.19 8.10 12.05
N ASN A 21 7.31 7.10 11.92
CA ASN A 21 7.21 5.94 12.81
C ASN A 21 6.94 6.32 14.29
N CYS A 22 6.24 7.42 14.55
CA CYS A 22 5.93 7.88 15.90
C CYS A 22 4.69 7.15 16.47
N VAL A 23 4.91 6.06 17.21
CA VAL A 23 3.84 5.29 17.87
C VAL A 23 2.94 6.15 18.77
N PRO A 24 3.45 6.95 19.73
CA PRO A 24 2.59 7.75 20.59
C PRO A 24 1.79 8.81 19.81
N CYS A 25 2.32 9.30 18.68
CA CYS A 25 1.60 10.22 17.82
C CYS A 25 0.39 9.54 17.15
N ILE A 26 0.52 8.28 16.70
CA ILE A 26 -0.61 7.53 16.13
C ILE A 26 -1.68 7.22 17.18
N GLU A 27 -1.26 6.83 18.38
CA GLU A 27 -2.17 6.58 19.51
C GLU A 27 -2.96 7.83 19.89
N PHE A 28 -2.36 9.02 19.78
CA PHE A 28 -3.01 10.30 20.02
C PHE A 28 -3.93 10.74 18.86
N HIS A 29 -3.44 10.72 17.62
CA HIS A 29 -4.17 11.31 16.50
C HIS A 29 -5.33 10.45 15.97
N ILE A 30 -5.37 9.14 16.21
CA ILE A 30 -6.54 8.32 15.82
C ILE A 30 -7.81 8.74 16.58
N PRO A 31 -7.82 8.86 17.93
CA PRO A 31 -8.94 9.43 18.66
C PRO A 31 -9.30 10.87 18.24
N GLU A 32 -8.32 11.75 18.06
CA GLU A 32 -8.58 13.15 17.65
C GLU A 32 -9.20 13.23 16.25
N SER A 33 -8.74 12.38 15.32
CA SER A 33 -9.33 12.24 13.98
C SER A 33 -10.82 11.92 14.03
N ARG A 34 -11.23 11.02 14.94
CA ARG A 34 -12.66 10.68 15.12
C ARG A 34 -13.45 11.87 15.67
N LYS A 35 -12.88 12.64 16.60
CA LYS A 35 -13.53 13.84 17.19
C LYS A 35 -13.81 14.92 16.14
N VAL A 36 -12.94 15.05 15.12
CA VAL A 36 -13.15 15.99 14.00
C VAL A 36 -13.99 15.39 12.85
N GLY A 37 -14.59 14.23 13.08
CA GLY A 37 -15.57 13.61 12.19
C GLY A 37 -15.01 12.73 11.08
N LEU A 38 -13.73 12.33 11.13
CA LEU A 38 -13.22 11.30 10.22
C LEU A 38 -13.82 9.95 10.59
N SER A 39 -14.31 9.25 9.57
CA SER A 39 -14.80 7.88 9.71
C SER A 39 -13.64 6.89 9.78
N ASP A 40 -13.85 5.74 10.43
CA ASP A 40 -12.84 4.67 10.48
C ASP A 40 -12.33 4.24 9.10
N PRO A 41 -13.17 4.13 8.04
CA PRO A 41 -12.69 3.87 6.68
C PRO A 41 -11.74 4.94 6.13
N GLU A 42 -11.98 6.23 6.40
CA GLU A 42 -11.10 7.32 5.97
C GLU A 42 -9.76 7.29 6.72
N ILE A 43 -9.80 7.06 8.05
CA ILE A 43 -8.60 6.89 8.88
C ILE A 43 -7.77 5.69 8.36
N HIS A 44 -8.43 4.56 8.11
CA HIS A 44 -7.80 3.38 7.51
C HIS A 44 -7.16 3.68 6.16
N ALA A 45 -7.86 4.42 5.28
CA ALA A 45 -7.33 4.80 3.98
C ALA A 45 -6.08 5.68 4.14
N ALA A 46 -6.13 6.72 4.99
CA ALA A 46 -5.00 7.61 5.26
C ALA A 46 -3.78 6.84 5.77
N ILE A 47 -3.96 5.95 6.76
CA ILE A 47 -2.88 5.11 7.30
C ILE A 47 -2.28 4.20 6.22
N ARG A 48 -3.12 3.52 5.42
CA ARG A 48 -2.62 2.65 4.33
C ARG A 48 -1.87 3.43 3.26
N HIS A 49 -2.32 4.63 2.91
CA HIS A 49 -1.61 5.47 1.95
C HIS A 49 -0.26 5.95 2.50
N ALA A 50 -0.23 6.41 3.76
CA ALA A 50 0.99 6.83 4.43
C ALA A 50 2.00 5.67 4.58
N ASP A 51 1.54 4.46 4.93
CA ASP A 51 2.41 3.30 5.01
C ASP A 51 3.06 2.96 3.65
N LYS A 52 2.30 2.95 2.55
CA LYS A 52 2.86 2.75 1.21
C LYS A 52 4.00 3.72 0.90
N ILE A 53 3.83 4.99 1.27
CA ILE A 53 4.87 6.02 1.10
C ILE A 53 6.07 5.71 1.99
N ARG A 54 5.84 5.46 3.29
CA ARG A 54 6.87 5.15 4.31
C ARG A 54 7.75 3.95 3.95
N GLN A 55 7.17 2.94 3.31
CA GLN A 55 7.92 1.74 2.91
C GLN A 55 8.94 2.00 1.79
N VAL A 56 8.76 3.02 0.96
CA VAL A 56 9.70 3.33 -0.15
C VAL A 56 11.07 3.78 0.36
N PRO A 57 11.20 4.84 1.18
CA PRO A 57 12.48 5.24 1.72
C PRO A 57 13.07 4.17 2.65
N ALA A 58 12.26 3.47 3.45
CA ALA A 58 12.76 2.39 4.31
C ALA A 58 13.52 1.31 3.49
N ARG A 59 12.93 0.85 2.39
CA ARG A 59 13.56 -0.12 1.49
C ARG A 59 14.81 0.44 0.80
N LYS A 60 14.75 1.67 0.30
CA LYS A 60 15.90 2.31 -0.38
C LYS A 60 17.08 2.54 0.57
N THR A 61 16.82 3.00 1.78
CA THR A 61 17.85 3.21 2.80
C THR A 61 18.50 1.89 3.18
N LEU A 62 17.72 0.82 3.39
CA LEU A 62 18.27 -0.50 3.65
C LEU A 62 19.15 -0.98 2.49
N GLN A 63 18.67 -0.89 1.25
CA GLN A 63 19.45 -1.28 0.08
C GLN A 63 20.76 -0.50 -0.04
N ALA A 64 20.72 0.82 0.16
CA ALA A 64 21.91 1.67 0.13
C ALA A 64 22.92 1.26 1.22
N ALA A 65 22.46 0.98 2.44
CA ALA A 65 23.32 0.51 3.51
C ALA A 65 23.96 -0.85 3.19
N LEU A 66 23.19 -1.81 2.68
CA LEU A 66 23.71 -3.13 2.30
C LEU A 66 24.74 -3.06 1.16
N ASN A 67 24.55 -2.17 0.18
CA ASN A 67 25.51 -1.97 -0.91
C ASN A 67 26.86 -1.42 -0.44
N MET A 68 26.93 -0.78 0.72
CA MET A 68 28.18 -0.23 1.27
C MET A 68 28.97 -1.22 2.12
N LEU A 69 28.33 -2.31 2.55
CA LEU A 69 29.00 -3.34 3.33
C LEU A 69 29.61 -4.35 2.35
N PRO A 70 30.89 -4.73 2.51
CA PRO A 70 31.41 -5.89 1.81
C PRO A 70 30.50 -7.08 2.15
N LEU A 71 29.97 -7.78 1.14
CA LEU A 71 29.36 -9.07 1.39
C LEU A 71 30.41 -9.88 2.13
N ALA A 72 30.08 -10.35 3.34
CA ALA A 72 30.96 -11.26 4.06
C ALA A 72 31.28 -12.40 3.09
N ALA A 73 32.55 -12.49 2.70
CA ALA A 73 33.05 -13.50 1.78
C ALA A 73 32.86 -14.86 2.44
N GLY A 74 31.68 -15.43 2.23
CA GLY A 74 31.35 -16.81 2.51
C GLY A 74 31.77 -17.62 1.30
N GLU A 75 33.01 -18.10 1.36
CA GLU A 75 33.55 -19.29 0.72
C GLU A 75 32.47 -20.24 0.17
N VAL A 76 32.35 -20.29 -1.16
CA VAL A 76 32.17 -21.56 -1.86
C VAL A 76 33.32 -21.65 -2.84
N GLY A 77 34.39 -22.30 -2.39
CA GLY A 77 35.47 -22.70 -3.27
C GLY A 77 34.90 -23.56 -4.40
N ASN A 78 35.01 -23.07 -5.63
CA ASN A 78 35.10 -23.95 -6.77
C ASN A 78 36.53 -23.85 -7.31
N ALA A 79 37.36 -24.78 -6.85
CA ALA A 79 38.61 -25.09 -7.52
C ALA A 79 38.25 -25.63 -8.92
N GLY A 80 38.55 -24.84 -9.96
CA GLY A 80 38.19 -25.18 -11.34
C GLY A 80 39.02 -24.43 -12.38
N THR A 81 40.31 -24.77 -12.43
CA THR A 81 41.21 -24.65 -13.59
C THR A 81 41.68 -23.24 -13.99
N SER A 82 42.83 -22.87 -13.44
CA SER A 82 43.81 -21.99 -14.07
C SER A 82 44.41 -22.62 -15.33
N HIS A 83 44.22 -22.02 -16.51
CA HIS A 83 45.28 -21.79 -17.51
C HIS A 83 44.71 -21.15 -18.78
N GLY A 84 45.20 -19.95 -19.11
CA GLY A 84 45.00 -19.37 -20.45
C GLY A 84 45.11 -17.85 -20.48
N CYS A 85 46.32 -17.31 -20.31
CA CYS A 85 46.65 -15.96 -20.76
C CYS A 85 46.55 -15.94 -22.30
N GLY A 86 45.70 -15.07 -22.86
CA GLY A 86 45.48 -14.96 -24.29
C GLY A 86 45.05 -13.56 -24.68
N CYS A 87 45.97 -12.61 -24.62
CA CYS A 87 45.85 -11.36 -25.35
C CYS A 87 45.86 -11.67 -26.86
N ALA A 88 44.82 -11.26 -27.58
CA ALA A 88 44.88 -11.07 -29.03
C ALA A 88 44.02 -9.85 -29.42
N PRO A 89 44.37 -9.13 -30.51
CA PRO A 89 43.86 -7.81 -30.82
C PRO A 89 42.54 -7.82 -31.61
N GLU A 90 41.74 -6.81 -31.31
CA GLU A 90 40.84 -6.00 -32.14
C GLU A 90 40.69 -6.44 -33.62
N ASN A 91 39.43 -6.68 -34.01
CA ASN A 91 38.95 -6.50 -35.37
C ASN A 91 37.73 -5.59 -35.33
N ASP A 92 37.90 -4.39 -35.87
CA ASP A 92 36.85 -3.40 -36.08
C ASP A 92 35.85 -3.89 -37.14
N ALA A 93 34.57 -3.88 -36.77
CA ALA A 93 33.46 -3.83 -37.71
C ALA A 93 32.48 -2.76 -37.22
N GLU A 94 32.83 -1.51 -37.51
CA GLU A 94 31.93 -0.38 -37.44
C GLU A 94 30.92 -0.44 -38.60
N SER A 95 29.62 -0.27 -38.34
CA SER A 95 28.89 0.93 -38.78
C SER A 95 27.36 0.78 -38.69
N ALA A 96 26.82 1.60 -37.79
CA ALA A 96 25.63 2.44 -37.94
C ALA A 96 24.27 1.85 -38.40
N GLY A 97 23.28 2.00 -37.51
CA GLY A 97 22.26 3.02 -37.78
C GLY A 97 20.79 2.60 -37.69
N ARG A 98 20.07 3.40 -36.87
CA ARG A 98 18.64 3.80 -36.97
C ARG A 98 17.57 2.99 -36.21
N THR A 99 17.06 3.68 -35.19
CA THR A 99 15.66 3.83 -34.76
C THR A 99 14.56 3.22 -35.65
N ASN A 100 13.72 2.33 -35.11
CA ASN A 100 12.30 2.61 -34.87
C ASN A 100 11.56 1.42 -34.22
N THR A 101 10.67 1.78 -33.29
CA THR A 101 9.48 1.09 -32.78
C THR A 101 8.97 -0.16 -33.52
N ALA A 102 8.80 -1.27 -32.80
CA ALA A 102 7.68 -2.23 -32.98
C ALA A 102 7.53 -3.14 -31.74
N GLN A 103 6.28 -3.46 -31.40
CA GLN A 103 5.79 -4.16 -30.20
C GLN A 103 6.20 -5.65 -30.09
N PRO A 104 6.11 -6.25 -28.88
CA PRO A 104 6.38 -7.67 -28.64
C PRO A 104 5.15 -8.57 -28.96
N PRO A 105 5.35 -9.82 -29.42
CA PRO A 105 4.27 -10.80 -29.48
C PRO A 105 4.09 -11.57 -28.16
N ASP A 106 2.87 -11.46 -27.63
CA ASP A 106 2.19 -12.29 -26.63
C ASP A 106 2.32 -13.81 -26.90
N MET A 107 3.15 -14.56 -26.17
CA MET A 107 3.10 -16.04 -26.16
C MET A 107 3.51 -16.72 -24.83
N MET A 108 3.13 -16.19 -23.66
CA MET A 108 3.31 -16.95 -22.41
C MET A 108 2.33 -16.62 -21.26
N MET A 109 1.06 -16.28 -21.55
CA MET A 109 0.05 -16.03 -20.49
C MET A 109 -1.37 -16.55 -20.81
N GLY A 110 -1.51 -17.51 -21.74
CA GLY A 110 -2.82 -17.97 -22.22
C GLY A 110 -3.33 -19.31 -21.67
N MET A 111 -2.51 -20.10 -20.96
CA MET A 111 -2.84 -21.50 -20.67
C MET A 111 -3.38 -21.79 -19.26
N MET A 112 -3.30 -20.86 -18.30
CA MET A 112 -3.74 -21.12 -16.92
C MET A 112 -5.12 -20.56 -16.57
N SER A 113 -5.78 -19.83 -17.49
CA SER A 113 -7.04 -19.11 -17.18
C SER A 113 -8.31 -19.78 -17.69
N LYS A 114 -8.26 -21.02 -18.23
CA LYS A 114 -9.40 -21.65 -18.95
C LYS A 114 -10.02 -22.87 -18.27
N MET A 115 -9.66 -23.18 -17.02
CA MET A 115 -10.13 -24.40 -16.32
C MET A 115 -11.01 -24.16 -15.08
N MET A 116 -11.45 -22.93 -14.79
CA MET A 116 -12.27 -22.65 -13.59
C MET A 116 -13.56 -21.84 -13.85
N ASP A 117 -14.06 -21.80 -15.09
CA ASP A 117 -15.28 -21.04 -15.44
C ASP A 117 -16.50 -21.90 -15.85
N THR A 118 -16.47 -23.22 -15.63
CA THR A 118 -17.60 -24.08 -16.03
C THR A 118 -18.01 -25.06 -14.95
N CYS A 119 -18.65 -24.55 -13.89
CA CYS A 119 -19.77 -25.26 -13.26
C CYS A 119 -20.63 -24.31 -12.41
N GLY A 120 -21.84 -23.99 -12.89
CA GLY A 120 -22.97 -23.64 -12.02
C GLY A 120 -23.52 -22.22 -12.12
N SER A 121 -24.26 -21.92 -13.18
CA SER A 121 -25.20 -20.78 -13.24
C SER A 121 -26.61 -21.22 -12.80
N GLN A 122 -27.43 -20.23 -12.42
CA GLN A 122 -28.90 -20.21 -12.18
C GLN A 122 -29.32 -20.44 -10.70
N ALA A 123 -30.22 -19.68 -10.07
CA ALA A 123 -31.11 -18.58 -10.46
C ALA A 123 -31.56 -17.81 -9.19
N ARG A 124 -32.04 -16.56 -9.34
CA ARG A 124 -32.90 -15.89 -8.33
C ARG A 124 -34.36 -16.34 -8.55
N PRO A 125 -35.19 -16.38 -7.50
CA PRO A 125 -36.25 -15.36 -7.45
C PRO A 125 -36.51 -14.77 -6.06
N ALA A 126 -37.20 -13.65 -6.05
CA ALA A 126 -37.66 -12.90 -4.89
C ALA A 126 -38.87 -13.56 -4.20
N SER A 127 -39.02 -13.36 -2.87
CA SER A 127 -40.30 -13.12 -2.16
C SER A 127 -40.04 -12.86 -0.65
N ALA A 128 -40.52 -11.73 -0.14
CA ALA A 128 -40.92 -11.51 1.27
C ALA A 128 -42.44 -11.85 1.41
N PRO A 129 -43.18 -11.70 2.54
CA PRO A 129 -42.86 -11.14 3.88
C PRO A 129 -43.48 -11.91 5.10
N ASN A 130 -43.25 -11.41 6.33
CA ASN A 130 -44.15 -11.30 7.51
C ASN A 130 -43.33 -11.31 8.82
N SER A 131 -43.20 -10.20 9.57
CA SER A 131 -44.16 -9.51 10.47
C SER A 131 -44.27 -10.12 11.88
N ALA A 132 -43.89 -9.33 12.90
CA ALA A 132 -44.68 -8.99 14.11
C ALA A 132 -43.92 -9.04 15.45
N GLY A 133 -44.06 -7.93 16.20
CA GLY A 133 -43.90 -7.81 17.66
C GLY A 133 -42.64 -7.05 18.10
N LYS A 134 -42.66 -6.00 18.93
CA LYS A 134 -43.72 -5.25 19.63
C LYS A 134 -43.04 -3.96 20.17
N LYS A 135 -43.75 -2.83 20.19
CA LYS A 135 -43.33 -1.55 20.80
C LYS A 135 -43.09 -1.68 22.33
N PRO A 136 -42.44 -0.70 22.97
CA PRO A 136 -43.22 0.42 23.52
C PRO A 136 -42.62 1.80 23.21
N ALA A 137 -43.51 2.78 23.11
CA ALA A 137 -43.21 4.19 23.10
C ALA A 137 -43.58 4.77 24.46
N VAL A 138 -42.69 5.55 25.08
CA VAL A 138 -43.02 6.65 26.00
C VAL A 138 -41.93 7.72 25.85
N ASN A 139 -42.37 8.92 25.49
CA ASN A 139 -41.76 10.25 25.72
C ASN A 139 -42.87 11.08 26.42
N PRO A 140 -42.68 12.32 26.92
CA PRO A 140 -41.50 13.20 26.92
C PRO A 140 -41.21 13.93 28.26
N ALA A 141 -40.19 14.81 28.21
CA ALA A 141 -40.03 16.07 28.94
C ALA A 141 -39.55 16.05 30.41
N THR A 142 -38.37 16.64 30.63
CA THR A 142 -38.16 17.74 31.59
C THR A 142 -37.02 18.65 31.13
N SER A 143 -37.22 19.93 31.44
CA SER A 143 -36.46 21.13 31.14
C SER A 143 -35.37 21.44 32.18
N GLU A 144 -34.63 22.54 31.92
CA GLU A 144 -33.72 23.29 32.82
C GLU A 144 -32.30 22.71 32.88
N GLY A 145 -31.20 23.45 32.68
CA GLY A 145 -30.90 24.86 32.95
C GLY A 145 -29.57 24.89 33.74
N TYR A 146 -28.81 26.00 33.68
CA TYR A 146 -27.51 26.27 34.35
C TYR A 146 -26.26 25.66 33.69
N GLY A 147 -25.14 26.36 33.51
CA GLY A 147 -24.70 27.69 33.94
C GLY A 147 -23.18 27.77 33.78
N CYS A 148 -22.64 28.95 33.48
CA CYS A 148 -21.21 29.22 33.33
C CYS A 148 -20.43 29.00 34.65
N SER A 149 -19.17 28.58 34.55
CA SER A 149 -18.04 29.00 35.39
C SER A 149 -16.74 28.72 34.66
#